data_AF-A0A9R0VBC9-F1
#
_entry.id   AF-A0A9R0VBC9-F1
#
_cell.length_a   1.000
_cell.length_b   1.000
_cell.length_c   1.000
_cell.angle_alpha   90.00
_cell.angle_beta   90.00
_cell.angle_gamma   90.00
#
_symmetry.space_group_name_H-M   'P 1'
#
loop_
_entity.id
_entity.type
_entity.pdbx_description
1 polymer ?
#
loop_
_entity_poly.entity_id
_entity_poly.type
_entity_poly.pdbx_seq_one_letter_code
_entity_poly.pdbx_strand_id
1 'polypeptide(L)'
;MKDLLGGKGANLAEMASIGLSVPPGFTVSTEACEQYQAAGKALPPGLWEETLEGLKWVEEYMGARLGDPARPLLLSVRSGAAVSMPGMMDTVLNLGLNDEVAAGLAAKSGDRFAYDSYRRFLDMFGNVVMDIPHALFEEKLEAMKAAKGVDNDTDLTANDLRELVGQYKNVYVEAKGEQFPSDPKRQLQLAVLAVFDSWDSPRANKYRSINQITGLRGTAVNVQCMVFGNMGNTSGTGVLFTRNPSTGEKKLYGEFLVNAQGEDVVAGIRTPEDLDAMRDHMPEAYTELVENCEILESHYKEMMDIEFTVQENRLWMLQCRSGKRTGTGAVKIAVDMVNEALVDRNTAIKMVEPGHLDQLLHPQDIFA
;
A
#
# COMPACT_ATOMS: atom_id res chain seq x y z
N MET A 1 19.72 -4.98 6.16
CA MET A 1 18.25 -5.14 6.25
C MET A 1 17.58 -4.94 4.90
N LYS A 2 17.79 -3.82 4.18
CA LYS A 2 17.17 -3.54 2.87
C LYS A 2 17.43 -4.61 1.79
N ASP A 3 18.63 -5.20 1.74
CA ASP A 3 18.93 -6.23 0.75
C ASP A 3 18.08 -7.50 0.92
N LEU A 4 17.71 -7.84 2.17
CA LEU A 4 16.96 -9.04 2.51
C LEU A 4 15.44 -8.81 2.56
N LEU A 5 15.00 -7.68 3.12
CA LEU A 5 13.58 -7.37 3.34
C LEU A 5 12.99 -6.43 2.28
N GLY A 6 13.83 -5.96 1.35
CA GLY A 6 13.49 -4.83 0.49
C GLY A 6 13.43 -3.51 1.26
N GLY A 7 13.27 -2.41 0.53
CA GLY A 7 13.13 -1.08 1.13
C GLY A 7 11.86 -0.96 1.98
N LYS A 8 10.74 -1.50 1.49
CA LYS A 8 9.44 -1.44 2.19
C LYS A 8 9.45 -2.27 3.47
N GLY A 9 9.86 -3.54 3.41
CA GLY A 9 9.92 -4.42 4.58
C GLY A 9 10.90 -3.91 5.64
N ALA A 10 12.06 -3.39 5.21
CA ALA A 10 13.00 -2.76 6.13
C ALA A 10 12.40 -1.55 6.85
N ASN A 11 11.70 -0.65 6.14
CA ASN A 11 11.09 0.51 6.78
C ASN A 11 9.92 0.14 7.69
N LEU A 12 9.13 -0.90 7.35
CA LEU A 12 8.08 -1.41 8.22
C LEU A 12 8.65 -1.99 9.52
N ALA A 13 9.71 -2.80 9.42
CA ALA A 13 10.41 -3.34 10.58
C ALA A 13 11.00 -2.22 11.45
N GLU A 14 11.62 -1.21 10.83
CA GLU A 14 12.19 -0.07 11.52
C GLU A 14 11.11 0.74 12.26
N MET A 15 10.00 1.10 11.60
CA MET A 15 8.88 1.82 12.22
C MET A 15 8.30 1.06 13.40
N ALA A 16 8.12 -0.26 13.27
CA ALA A 16 7.64 -1.08 14.38
C ALA A 16 8.64 -1.12 15.55
N SER A 17 9.94 -1.17 15.25
CA SER A 17 11.00 -1.24 16.27
C SER A 17 11.14 0.04 17.10
N ILE A 18 10.82 1.21 16.52
CA ILE A 18 10.84 2.50 17.20
C ILE A 18 9.50 2.86 17.86
N GLY A 19 8.54 1.92 17.89
CA GLY A 19 7.30 2.04 18.64
C GLY A 19 6.15 2.73 17.92
N LEU A 20 6.22 2.91 16.60
CA LEU A 20 5.09 3.47 15.84
C LEU A 20 3.95 2.45 15.70
N SER A 21 2.73 2.96 15.60
CA SER A 21 1.50 2.20 15.35
C SER A 21 1.47 1.61 13.93
N VAL A 22 2.27 0.58 13.66
CA VAL A 22 2.30 -0.13 12.36
C VAL A 22 1.38 -1.35 12.43
N PRO A 23 0.50 -1.59 11.44
CA PRO A 23 -0.30 -2.81 11.40
C PRO A 23 0.62 -4.05 11.36
N PRO A 24 0.33 -5.10 12.16
CA PRO A 24 1.20 -6.26 12.24
C PRO A 24 1.23 -7.02 10.91
N GLY A 25 2.38 -7.63 10.64
CA GLY A 25 2.64 -8.35 9.41
C GLY A 25 3.95 -9.09 9.46
N PHE A 26 4.33 -9.66 8.32
CA PHE A 26 5.63 -10.29 8.11
C PHE A 26 6.14 -10.02 6.69
N THR A 27 7.45 -10.20 6.50
CA THR A 27 8.10 -10.03 5.21
C THR A 27 8.76 -11.34 4.78
N VAL A 28 8.37 -11.85 3.61
CA VAL A 28 9.06 -12.93 2.91
C VAL A 28 10.25 -12.33 2.16
N SER A 29 11.45 -12.88 2.39
CA SER A 29 12.70 -12.26 1.96
C SER A 29 12.94 -12.26 0.45
N THR A 30 13.86 -11.41 0.00
CA THR A 30 14.38 -11.42 -1.37
C THR A 30 15.16 -12.70 -1.69
N GLU A 31 15.76 -13.36 -0.70
CA GLU A 31 16.42 -14.67 -0.87
C GLU A 31 15.39 -15.77 -1.19
N ALA A 32 14.21 -15.74 -0.59
CA ALA A 32 13.13 -16.66 -0.94
C ALA A 32 12.69 -16.47 -2.40
N CYS A 33 12.66 -15.22 -2.89
CA CYS A 33 12.41 -14.92 -4.30
C CYS A 33 13.51 -15.51 -5.21
N GLU A 34 14.78 -15.32 -4.85
CA GLU A 34 15.92 -15.89 -5.60
C GLU A 34 15.84 -17.42 -5.67
N GLN A 35 15.56 -18.08 -4.54
CA GLN A 35 15.39 -19.53 -4.48
C GLN A 35 14.20 -20.01 -5.34
N TYR A 36 13.08 -19.29 -5.31
CA TYR A 36 11.92 -19.57 -6.16
C TYR A 36 12.28 -19.51 -7.65
N GLN A 37 13.02 -18.47 -8.08
CA GLN A 37 13.46 -18.34 -9.47
C GLN A 37 14.46 -19.45 -9.85
N ALA A 38 15.42 -19.76 -8.98
CA ALA A 38 16.41 -20.81 -9.20
C ALA A 38 15.78 -22.22 -9.27
N ALA A 39 14.67 -22.45 -8.56
CA ALA A 39 13.91 -23.69 -8.58
C ALA A 39 12.96 -23.83 -9.78
N GLY A 40 13.05 -22.93 -10.79
CA GLY A 40 12.18 -22.97 -11.95
C GLY A 40 10.75 -22.54 -11.64
N LYS A 41 10.59 -21.51 -10.79
CA LYS A 41 9.30 -20.97 -10.34
C LYS A 41 8.48 -21.95 -9.49
N ALA A 42 9.17 -22.72 -8.65
CA ALA A 42 8.56 -23.57 -7.64
C ALA A 42 8.85 -23.02 -6.24
N LEU A 43 7.87 -23.10 -5.33
CA LEU A 43 8.08 -22.69 -3.94
C LEU A 43 9.20 -23.52 -3.30
N PRO A 44 10.22 -22.89 -2.70
CA PRO A 44 11.24 -23.59 -1.94
C PRO A 44 10.62 -24.43 -0.81
N PRO A 45 11.16 -25.63 -0.51
CA PRO A 45 10.70 -26.44 0.61
C PRO A 45 10.76 -25.66 1.93
N GLY A 46 9.71 -25.74 2.76
CA GLY A 46 9.64 -25.09 4.07
C GLY A 46 9.12 -23.64 4.04
N LEU A 47 9.20 -22.95 2.89
CA LEU A 47 8.81 -21.54 2.81
C LEU A 47 7.32 -21.32 3.11
N TRP A 48 6.47 -22.26 2.69
CA TRP A 48 5.02 -22.14 2.93
C TRP A 48 4.69 -22.35 4.41
N GLU A 49 5.36 -23.29 5.07
CA GLU A 49 5.24 -23.52 6.51
C GLU A 49 5.65 -22.27 7.30
N GLU A 50 6.80 -21.66 6.97
CA GLU A 50 7.24 -20.40 7.58
C GLU A 50 6.25 -19.25 7.33
N THR A 51 5.68 -19.18 6.13
CA THR A 51 4.64 -18.19 5.79
C THR A 51 3.40 -18.37 6.67
N LEU A 52 2.99 -19.61 6.92
CA LEU A 52 1.86 -19.94 7.80
C LEU A 52 2.17 -19.66 9.28
N GLU A 53 3.43 -19.84 9.72
CA GLU A 53 3.87 -19.44 11.06
C GLU A 53 3.80 -17.93 11.25
N GLY A 54 4.25 -17.15 10.26
CA GLY A 54 4.11 -15.69 10.25
C GLY A 54 2.66 -15.25 10.30
N LEU A 55 1.78 -15.88 9.50
CA LEU A 55 0.34 -15.63 9.53
C LEU A 55 -0.26 -15.91 10.92
N LYS A 56 0.09 -17.05 11.53
CA LYS A 56 -0.39 -17.42 12.86
C LYS A 56 0.00 -16.38 13.91
N TRP A 57 1.22 -15.85 13.85
CA TRP A 57 1.64 -14.76 14.74
C TRP A 57 0.79 -13.50 14.56
N VAL A 58 0.48 -13.10 13.32
CA VAL A 58 -0.41 -11.96 13.02
C VAL A 58 -1.82 -12.22 13.55
N GLU A 59 -2.36 -13.42 13.35
CA GLU A 59 -3.67 -13.84 13.85
C GLU A 59 -3.76 -13.78 15.39
N GLU A 60 -2.70 -14.21 16.09
CA GLU A 60 -2.61 -14.13 17.56
C GLU A 60 -2.52 -12.68 18.04
N TYR A 61 -1.68 -11.86 17.40
CA TYR A 61 -1.52 -10.45 17.75
C TYR A 61 -2.82 -9.65 17.56
N MET A 62 -3.53 -9.89 16.45
CA MET A 62 -4.78 -9.19 16.13
C MET A 62 -6.00 -9.77 16.85
N GLY A 63 -5.91 -10.98 17.43
CA GLY A 63 -7.08 -11.69 17.97
C GLY A 63 -8.13 -12.04 16.89
N ALA A 64 -7.70 -12.14 15.63
CA ALA A 64 -8.51 -12.40 14.46
C ALA A 64 -8.01 -13.66 13.73
N ARG A 65 -8.78 -14.16 12.76
CA ARG A 65 -8.42 -15.37 11.99
C ARG A 65 -8.72 -15.20 10.51
N LEU A 66 -7.81 -15.65 9.67
CA LEU A 66 -7.96 -15.60 8.23
C LEU A 66 -9.03 -16.61 7.81
N GLY A 67 -10.12 -16.11 7.22
CA GLY A 67 -11.27 -16.93 6.85
C GLY A 67 -12.34 -17.14 7.92
N ASP A 68 -12.23 -16.51 9.10
CA ASP A 68 -13.26 -16.57 10.15
C ASP A 68 -14.27 -15.43 9.99
N PRO A 69 -15.55 -15.69 9.67
CA PRO A 69 -16.57 -14.65 9.53
C PRO A 69 -16.86 -13.86 10.81
N ALA A 70 -16.67 -14.47 11.99
CA ALA A 70 -16.95 -13.82 13.26
C ALA A 70 -15.82 -12.86 13.67
N ARG A 71 -14.58 -13.19 13.31
CA ARG A 71 -13.38 -12.38 13.60
C ARG A 71 -12.47 -12.33 12.38
N PRO A 72 -12.90 -11.64 11.32
CA PRO A 72 -12.20 -11.67 10.04
C PRO A 72 -10.86 -10.96 10.15
N LEU A 73 -9.79 -11.69 9.80
CA LEU A 73 -8.51 -11.09 9.44
C LEU A 73 -8.46 -10.94 7.92
N LEU A 74 -8.22 -9.72 7.46
CA LEU A 74 -7.94 -9.43 6.06
C LEU A 74 -6.49 -8.95 5.93
N LEU A 75 -5.86 -9.24 4.80
CA LEU A 75 -4.44 -8.98 4.56
C LEU A 75 -4.26 -8.07 3.33
N SER A 76 -3.17 -7.32 3.34
CA SER A 76 -2.58 -6.74 2.15
C SER A 76 -1.30 -7.51 1.79
N VAL A 77 -1.03 -7.62 0.49
CA VAL A 77 0.19 -8.20 -0.06
C VAL A 77 0.86 -7.17 -0.94
N ARG A 78 2.08 -6.76 -0.57
CA ARG A 78 2.81 -5.67 -1.22
C ARG A 78 4.22 -6.11 -1.60
N SER A 79 4.57 -5.95 -2.89
CA SER A 79 5.94 -6.17 -3.37
C SER A 79 6.91 -5.11 -2.81
N GLY A 80 8.19 -5.46 -2.68
CA GLY A 80 9.22 -4.54 -2.23
C GLY A 80 10.63 -5.05 -2.49
N ALA A 81 11.30 -4.54 -3.53
CA ALA A 81 12.73 -4.76 -3.76
C ALA A 81 13.59 -3.81 -2.90
N ALA A 82 14.91 -4.05 -2.87
CA ALA A 82 15.87 -3.22 -2.14
C ALA A 82 15.91 -1.76 -2.63
N VAL A 83 15.63 -1.57 -3.93
CA VAL A 83 15.48 -0.27 -4.58
C VAL A 83 14.08 -0.14 -5.17
N SER A 84 13.59 1.10 -5.31
CA SER A 84 12.28 1.34 -5.93
C SER A 84 12.31 0.89 -7.39
N MET A 85 11.34 0.06 -7.79
CA MET A 85 11.29 -0.53 -9.12
C MET A 85 9.86 -0.48 -9.69
N PRO A 86 9.64 0.27 -10.78
CA PRO A 86 8.38 0.21 -11.50
C PRO A 86 8.25 -1.13 -12.24
N GLY A 87 7.01 -1.65 -12.32
CA GLY A 87 6.71 -2.92 -12.98
C GLY A 87 6.84 -4.17 -12.10
N MET A 88 7.06 -3.99 -10.80
CA MET A 88 6.72 -5.02 -9.83
C MET A 88 5.20 -5.10 -9.65
N MET A 89 4.71 -6.21 -9.12
CA MET A 89 3.30 -6.45 -8.84
C MET A 89 2.70 -5.28 -8.03
N ASP A 90 1.53 -4.83 -8.46
CA ASP A 90 0.73 -3.85 -7.72
C ASP A 90 0.26 -4.42 -6.37
N THR A 91 -0.14 -3.54 -5.46
CA THR A 91 -0.60 -3.95 -4.13
C THR A 91 -1.93 -4.69 -4.24
N VAL A 92 -2.08 -5.82 -3.55
CA VAL A 92 -3.38 -6.48 -3.34
C VAL A 92 -3.87 -6.16 -1.94
N LEU A 93 -5.02 -5.51 -1.82
CA LEU A 93 -5.72 -5.26 -0.54
C LEU A 93 -6.86 -6.27 -0.33
N ASN A 94 -7.39 -6.34 0.89
CA ASN A 94 -8.58 -7.10 1.26
C ASN A 94 -8.47 -8.63 1.02
N LEU A 95 -7.25 -9.17 0.94
CA LEU A 95 -7.01 -10.60 0.80
C LEU A 95 -7.58 -11.36 2.00
N GLY A 96 -8.30 -12.44 1.73
CA GLY A 96 -9.03 -13.24 2.70
C GLY A 96 -10.54 -13.09 2.63
N LEU A 97 -11.05 -12.18 1.79
CA LEU A 97 -12.48 -12.09 1.51
C LEU A 97 -12.96 -13.31 0.73
N ASN A 98 -14.11 -13.82 1.17
CA ASN A 98 -14.97 -14.76 0.48
C ASN A 98 -16.42 -14.47 0.89
N ASP A 99 -17.39 -15.29 0.48
CA ASP A 99 -18.80 -15.02 0.77
C ASP A 99 -19.14 -14.99 2.27
N GLU A 100 -18.58 -15.92 3.03
CA GLU A 100 -18.83 -16.02 4.47
C GLU A 100 -18.16 -14.87 5.21
N VAL A 101 -16.91 -14.57 4.88
CA VAL A 101 -16.14 -13.46 5.47
C VAL A 101 -16.75 -12.11 5.11
N ALA A 102 -17.22 -11.92 3.87
CA ALA A 102 -17.88 -10.68 3.45
C ALA A 102 -19.21 -10.48 4.20
N ALA A 103 -19.99 -11.55 4.43
CA ALA A 103 -21.19 -11.47 5.26
C ALA A 103 -20.86 -11.13 6.73
N GLY A 104 -19.78 -11.70 7.28
CA GLY A 104 -19.28 -11.38 8.62
C GLY A 104 -18.81 -9.93 8.75
N LEU A 105 -18.07 -9.45 7.75
CA LEU A 105 -17.62 -8.06 7.66
C LEU A 105 -18.80 -7.10 7.53
N ALA A 106 -19.80 -7.45 6.73
CA ALA A 106 -21.03 -6.68 6.55
C ALA A 106 -21.78 -6.51 7.88
N ALA A 107 -21.89 -7.58 8.68
CA ALA A 107 -22.54 -7.54 9.99
C ALA A 107 -21.83 -6.61 10.98
N LYS A 108 -20.50 -6.47 10.89
CA LYS A 108 -19.70 -5.65 11.81
C LYS A 108 -19.55 -4.20 11.34
N SER A 109 -19.46 -3.99 10.04
CA SER A 109 -18.91 -2.76 9.46
C SER A 109 -19.80 -2.15 8.38
N GLY A 110 -20.97 -2.76 8.13
CA GLY A 110 -21.97 -2.30 7.18
C GLY A 110 -21.88 -3.01 5.83
N ASP A 111 -23.05 -3.36 5.30
CA ASP A 111 -23.18 -4.10 4.04
C ASP A 111 -22.46 -3.41 2.88
N ARG A 112 -22.69 -2.11 2.69
CA ARG A 112 -22.12 -1.39 1.55
C ARG A 112 -20.59 -1.47 1.53
N PHE A 113 -19.95 -1.24 2.68
CA PHE A 113 -18.50 -1.30 2.83
C PHE A 113 -17.95 -2.71 2.53
N ALA A 114 -18.58 -3.75 3.08
CA ALA A 114 -18.11 -5.12 2.90
C ALA A 114 -18.18 -5.58 1.43
N TYR A 115 -19.29 -5.31 0.75
CA TYR A 115 -19.45 -5.71 -0.66
C TYR A 115 -18.71 -4.80 -1.63
N ASP A 116 -18.48 -3.51 -1.30
CA ASP A 116 -17.56 -2.65 -2.06
C ASP A 116 -16.11 -3.16 -1.96
N SER A 117 -15.66 -3.50 -0.75
CA SER A 117 -14.33 -4.08 -0.52
C SER A 117 -14.17 -5.42 -1.24
N TYR A 118 -15.23 -6.23 -1.30
CA TYR A 118 -15.21 -7.53 -1.97
C TYR A 118 -15.19 -7.41 -3.49
N ARG A 119 -15.97 -6.51 -4.11
CA ARG A 119 -15.86 -6.30 -5.57
C ARG A 119 -14.46 -5.78 -5.96
N ARG A 120 -13.88 -4.86 -5.18
CA ARG A 120 -12.53 -4.31 -5.44
C ARG A 120 -11.48 -5.40 -5.29
N PHE A 121 -11.62 -6.26 -4.29
CA PHE A 121 -10.75 -7.42 -4.13
C PHE A 121 -10.84 -8.39 -5.31
N LEU A 122 -12.05 -8.70 -5.79
CA LEU A 122 -12.25 -9.59 -6.92
C LEU A 122 -11.58 -9.06 -8.19
N ASP A 123 -11.69 -7.77 -8.47
CA ASP A 123 -11.03 -7.14 -9.61
C ASP A 123 -9.51 -7.17 -9.45
N MET A 124 -9.00 -6.58 -8.37
CA MET A 124 -7.56 -6.46 -8.11
C MET A 124 -6.86 -7.81 -7.99
N PHE A 125 -7.44 -8.79 -7.29
CA PHE A 125 -6.88 -10.15 -7.25
C PHE A 125 -6.93 -10.80 -8.63
N GLY A 126 -8.02 -10.60 -9.37
CA GLY A 126 -8.19 -11.16 -10.71
C GLY A 126 -7.15 -10.60 -11.66
N ASN A 127 -6.94 -9.29 -11.62
CA ASN A 127 -5.98 -8.60 -12.46
C ASN A 127 -4.53 -8.90 -12.06
N VAL A 128 -4.20 -8.68 -10.80
CA VAL A 128 -2.80 -8.66 -10.36
C VAL A 128 -2.27 -10.09 -10.11
N VAL A 129 -3.12 -11.01 -9.62
CA VAL A 129 -2.70 -12.39 -9.29
C VAL A 129 -3.05 -13.38 -10.39
N MET A 130 -4.23 -13.26 -10.99
CA MET A 130 -4.73 -14.22 -11.98
C MET A 130 -4.53 -13.77 -13.43
N ASP A 131 -3.96 -12.58 -13.67
CA ASP A 131 -3.74 -12.00 -15.00
C ASP A 131 -5.03 -11.93 -15.84
N ILE A 132 -6.10 -11.43 -15.22
CA ILE A 132 -7.40 -11.14 -15.85
C ILE A 132 -7.47 -9.63 -16.16
N PRO A 133 -7.72 -9.20 -17.41
CA PRO A 133 -7.75 -7.77 -17.72
C PRO A 133 -8.80 -7.00 -16.88
N HIS A 134 -8.37 -5.91 -16.22
CA HIS A 134 -9.24 -5.01 -15.44
C HIS A 134 -10.46 -4.53 -16.24
N ALA A 135 -10.30 -4.32 -17.56
CA ALA A 135 -11.38 -3.94 -18.46
C ALA A 135 -12.61 -4.88 -18.43
N LEU A 136 -12.42 -6.17 -18.12
CA LEU A 136 -13.54 -7.12 -18.01
C LEU A 136 -14.39 -6.89 -16.76
N PHE A 137 -13.79 -6.38 -15.68
CA PHE A 137 -14.49 -6.00 -14.46
C PHE A 137 -15.19 -4.66 -14.63
N GLU A 138 -14.48 -3.67 -15.20
CA GLU A 138 -15.04 -2.35 -15.55
C GLU A 138 -16.26 -2.47 -16.48
N GLU A 139 -16.24 -3.38 -17.46
CA GLU A 139 -17.40 -3.63 -18.31
C GLU A 139 -18.65 -4.01 -17.50
N LYS A 140 -18.51 -4.86 -16.46
CA LYS A 140 -19.64 -5.25 -15.61
C LYS A 140 -20.10 -4.10 -14.71
N LEU A 141 -19.17 -3.32 -14.17
CA LEU A 141 -19.47 -2.16 -13.33
C LEU A 141 -20.22 -1.08 -14.13
N GLU A 142 -19.72 -0.71 -15.30
CA GLU A 142 -20.35 0.27 -16.19
C GLU A 142 -21.73 -0.19 -16.67
N ALA A 143 -21.88 -1.48 -17.01
CA ALA A 143 -23.19 -2.03 -17.36
C ALA A 143 -24.19 -1.93 -16.21
N MET A 144 -23.74 -2.17 -14.97
CA MET A 144 -24.59 -2.03 -13.79
C MET A 144 -24.96 -0.56 -13.52
N LYS A 145 -24.00 0.37 -13.59
CA LYS A 145 -24.26 1.81 -13.44
C LYS A 145 -25.26 2.31 -14.48
N ALA A 146 -25.08 1.94 -15.75
CA ALA A 146 -26.01 2.26 -16.82
C ALA A 146 -27.42 1.70 -16.58
N ALA A 147 -27.52 0.45 -16.11
CA ALA A 147 -28.81 -0.17 -15.79
C ALA A 147 -29.53 0.47 -14.60
N LYS A 148 -28.78 1.02 -13.64
CA LYS A 148 -29.31 1.70 -12.45
C LYS A 148 -29.49 3.21 -12.64
N GLY A 149 -28.98 3.78 -13.73
CA GLY A 149 -29.08 5.21 -14.05
C GLY A 149 -28.27 6.08 -13.09
N VAL A 150 -27.10 5.60 -12.66
CA VAL A 150 -26.17 6.33 -11.77
C VAL A 150 -24.86 6.62 -12.49
N ASP A 151 -24.23 7.74 -12.14
CA ASP A 151 -22.98 8.17 -12.76
C ASP A 151 -21.74 7.73 -11.95
N ASN A 152 -21.84 7.73 -10.61
CA ASN A 152 -20.71 7.41 -9.73
C ASN A 152 -20.86 6.03 -9.08
N ASP A 153 -19.73 5.36 -8.87
CA ASP A 153 -19.66 4.11 -8.09
C ASP A 153 -20.21 4.26 -6.67
N THR A 154 -20.10 5.46 -6.10
CA THR A 154 -20.62 5.79 -4.76
C THR A 154 -22.13 5.69 -4.67
N ASP A 155 -22.82 5.85 -5.80
CA ASP A 155 -24.28 5.88 -5.88
C ASP A 155 -24.88 4.46 -5.94
N LEU A 156 -24.05 3.42 -6.15
CA LEU A 156 -24.48 2.02 -6.07
C LEU A 156 -24.82 1.63 -4.64
N THR A 157 -25.95 0.92 -4.48
CA THR A 157 -26.41 0.43 -3.18
C THR A 157 -25.70 -0.85 -2.78
N ALA A 158 -25.81 -1.24 -1.51
CA ALA A 158 -25.24 -2.51 -1.03
C ALA A 158 -25.81 -3.74 -1.77
N ASN A 159 -27.07 -3.69 -2.21
CA ASN A 159 -27.67 -4.78 -2.97
C ASN A 159 -27.13 -4.85 -4.39
N ASP A 160 -26.87 -3.69 -5.02
CA ASP A 160 -26.25 -3.65 -6.34
C ASP A 160 -24.82 -4.21 -6.26
N LEU A 161 -24.05 -3.84 -5.23
CA LEU A 161 -22.70 -4.36 -5.00
C LEU A 161 -22.69 -5.88 -4.75
N ARG A 162 -23.68 -6.43 -4.03
CA ARG A 162 -23.85 -7.89 -3.88
C ARG A 162 -24.07 -8.58 -5.22
N GLU A 163 -24.92 -8.00 -6.07
CA GLU A 163 -25.16 -8.51 -7.42
C GLU A 163 -23.88 -8.44 -8.26
N LEU A 164 -23.13 -7.33 -8.16
CA LEU A 164 -21.90 -7.11 -8.90
C LEU A 164 -20.80 -8.10 -8.50
N VAL A 165 -20.68 -8.42 -7.22
CA VAL A 165 -19.79 -9.49 -6.73
C VAL A 165 -20.08 -10.82 -7.43
N GLY A 166 -21.35 -11.16 -7.64
CA GLY A 166 -21.74 -12.34 -8.41
C GLY A 166 -21.28 -12.27 -9.87
N GLN A 167 -21.46 -11.11 -10.51
CA GLN A 167 -21.00 -10.89 -11.89
C GLN A 167 -19.47 -10.95 -12.01
N TYR A 168 -18.74 -10.39 -11.04
CA TYR A 168 -17.27 -10.39 -11.02
C TYR A 168 -16.71 -11.81 -10.85
N LYS A 169 -17.33 -12.66 -10.05
CA LYS A 169 -16.93 -14.09 -9.99
C LYS A 169 -17.11 -14.82 -11.31
N ASN A 170 -18.12 -14.46 -12.10
CA ASN A 170 -18.31 -15.05 -13.43
C ASN A 170 -17.19 -14.64 -14.39
N VAL A 171 -16.60 -13.44 -14.24
CA VAL A 171 -15.44 -13.01 -15.04
C VAL A 171 -14.26 -13.99 -14.89
N TYR A 172 -14.03 -14.55 -13.70
CA TYR A 172 -12.98 -15.57 -13.50
C TYR A 172 -13.22 -16.82 -14.34
N VAL A 173 -14.46 -17.29 -14.39
CA VAL A 173 -14.84 -18.47 -15.17
C VAL A 173 -14.78 -18.16 -16.66
N GLU A 174 -15.26 -16.99 -17.09
CA GLU A 174 -15.24 -16.55 -18.49
C GLU A 174 -13.82 -16.37 -19.03
N ALA A 175 -12.90 -15.80 -18.22
CA ALA A 175 -11.55 -15.45 -18.67
C ALA A 175 -10.53 -16.59 -18.50
N LYS A 176 -10.63 -17.40 -17.44
CA LYS A 176 -9.64 -18.43 -17.08
C LYS A 176 -10.20 -19.84 -17.00
N GLY A 177 -11.52 -20.01 -17.04
CA GLY A 177 -12.17 -21.32 -16.87
C GLY A 177 -12.14 -21.83 -15.42
N GLU A 178 -11.75 -21.00 -14.46
CA GLU A 178 -11.60 -21.35 -13.05
C GLU A 178 -12.47 -20.44 -12.18
N GLN A 179 -12.91 -20.95 -11.03
CA GLN A 179 -13.63 -20.14 -10.05
C GLN A 179 -12.65 -19.28 -9.24
N PHE A 180 -13.12 -18.13 -8.75
CA PHE A 180 -12.40 -17.35 -7.76
C PHE A 180 -12.04 -18.21 -6.52
N PRO A 181 -10.76 -18.24 -6.08
CA PRO A 181 -10.36 -19.07 -4.94
C PRO A 181 -10.97 -18.53 -3.65
N SER A 182 -11.96 -19.24 -3.10
CA SER A 182 -12.64 -18.84 -1.85
C SER A 182 -11.85 -19.15 -0.57
N ASP A 183 -10.86 -20.05 -0.65
CA ASP A 183 -9.94 -20.35 0.46
C ASP A 183 -8.89 -19.21 0.61
N PRO A 184 -8.91 -18.47 1.72
CA PRO A 184 -7.95 -17.40 1.97
C PRO A 184 -6.48 -17.82 1.95
N LYS A 185 -6.16 -19.07 2.35
CA LYS A 185 -4.77 -19.55 2.32
C LYS A 185 -4.32 -19.79 0.89
N ARG A 186 -5.20 -20.29 0.03
CA ARG A 186 -4.95 -20.39 -1.41
C ARG A 186 -4.76 -19.01 -2.04
N GLN A 187 -5.58 -18.02 -1.66
CA GLN A 187 -5.42 -16.63 -2.11
C GLN A 187 -4.02 -16.09 -1.72
N LEU A 188 -3.60 -16.28 -0.47
CA LEU A 188 -2.30 -15.84 0.04
C LEU A 188 -1.14 -16.50 -0.73
N GLN A 189 -1.21 -17.82 -0.94
CA GLN A 189 -0.20 -18.56 -1.67
C GLN A 189 -0.04 -18.02 -3.11
N LEU A 190 -1.17 -17.84 -3.81
CA LEU A 190 -1.17 -17.30 -5.17
C LEU A 190 -0.62 -15.88 -5.23
N ALA A 191 -0.96 -15.03 -4.26
CA ALA A 191 -0.45 -13.66 -4.18
C ALA A 191 1.08 -13.61 -3.95
N VAL A 192 1.61 -14.47 -3.07
CA VAL A 192 3.07 -14.58 -2.85
C VAL A 192 3.79 -15.00 -4.14
N LEU A 193 3.25 -16.00 -4.85
CA LEU A 193 3.77 -16.46 -6.14
C LEU A 193 3.75 -15.36 -7.19
N ALA A 194 2.63 -14.65 -7.33
CA ALA A 194 2.49 -13.55 -8.27
C ALA A 194 3.49 -12.41 -7.99
N VAL A 195 3.78 -12.11 -6.71
CA VAL A 195 4.83 -11.13 -6.38
C VAL A 195 6.19 -11.61 -6.88
N PHE A 196 6.54 -12.88 -6.64
CA PHE A 196 7.81 -13.42 -7.13
C PHE A 196 7.89 -13.46 -8.65
N ASP A 197 6.81 -13.83 -9.35
CA ASP A 197 6.76 -13.82 -10.81
C ASP A 197 6.92 -12.41 -11.39
N SER A 198 6.36 -11.40 -10.72
CA SER A 198 6.47 -10.01 -11.15
C SER A 198 7.91 -9.48 -11.17
N TRP A 199 8.83 -10.13 -10.43
CA TRP A 199 10.25 -9.79 -10.48
C TRP A 199 10.82 -9.92 -11.88
N ASP A 200 10.35 -10.88 -12.67
CA ASP A 200 10.82 -11.16 -14.03
C ASP A 200 9.89 -10.58 -15.11
N SER A 201 9.01 -9.63 -14.75
CA SER A 201 8.13 -8.99 -15.71
C SER A 201 8.94 -8.25 -16.80
N PRO A 202 8.44 -8.15 -18.04
CA PRO A 202 9.13 -7.39 -19.10
C PRO A 202 9.44 -5.95 -18.69
N ARG A 203 8.54 -5.31 -17.93
CA ARG A 203 8.69 -3.96 -17.42
C ARG A 203 9.80 -3.88 -16.37
N ALA A 204 9.85 -4.80 -15.41
CA ALA A 204 10.88 -4.84 -14.38
C ALA A 204 12.27 -5.12 -15.00
N ASN A 205 12.37 -6.08 -15.92
CA ASN A 205 13.58 -6.39 -16.66
C ASN A 205 14.11 -5.18 -17.45
N LYS A 206 13.22 -4.51 -18.19
CA LYS A 206 13.59 -3.32 -18.96
C LYS A 206 14.05 -2.18 -18.05
N TYR A 207 13.38 -1.96 -16.92
CA TYR A 207 13.77 -0.94 -15.96
C TYR A 207 15.16 -1.19 -15.38
N ARG A 208 15.46 -2.43 -14.94
CA ARG A 208 16.80 -2.79 -14.45
C ARG A 208 17.87 -2.59 -15.51
N SER A 209 17.59 -2.95 -16.76
CA SER A 209 18.50 -2.77 -17.89
C SER A 209 18.79 -1.29 -18.19
N ILE A 210 17.76 -0.44 -18.28
CA ILE A 210 17.93 1.00 -18.57
C ILE A 210 18.71 1.69 -17.46
N ASN A 211 18.41 1.37 -16.20
CA ASN A 211 19.05 2.00 -15.04
C ASN A 211 20.34 1.29 -14.59
N GLN A 212 20.82 0.31 -15.36
CA GLN A 212 22.05 -0.46 -15.08
C GLN A 212 22.09 -1.09 -13.67
N ILE A 213 20.92 -1.49 -13.17
CA ILE A 213 20.78 -2.09 -11.84
C ILE A 213 21.20 -3.55 -11.92
N THR A 214 22.27 -3.89 -11.21
CA THR A 214 22.84 -5.25 -11.13
C THR A 214 22.99 -5.68 -9.67
N GLY A 215 23.06 -7.00 -9.41
CA GLY A 215 23.32 -7.55 -8.08
C GLY A 215 22.11 -7.70 -7.15
N LEU A 216 20.90 -7.28 -7.57
CA LEU A 216 19.68 -7.54 -6.80
C LEU A 216 19.25 -9.00 -6.91
N ARG A 217 18.92 -9.60 -5.76
CA ARG A 217 18.52 -11.02 -5.66
C ARG A 217 17.08 -11.29 -6.07
N GLY A 218 16.19 -10.33 -5.82
CA GLY A 218 14.75 -10.52 -5.98
C GLY A 218 13.94 -9.37 -5.40
N THR A 219 12.64 -9.63 -5.21
CA THR A 219 11.72 -8.77 -4.48
C THR A 219 11.23 -9.47 -3.23
N ALA A 220 11.00 -8.71 -2.16
CA ALA A 220 10.37 -9.22 -0.94
C ALA A 220 8.84 -9.14 -1.04
N VAL A 221 8.14 -9.97 -0.26
CA VAL A 221 6.68 -9.95 -0.13
C VAL A 221 6.32 -9.46 1.27
N ASN A 222 5.64 -8.33 1.37
CA ASN A 222 5.15 -7.82 2.65
C ASN A 222 3.69 -8.20 2.80
N VAL A 223 3.39 -9.04 3.79
CA VAL A 223 2.03 -9.46 4.15
C VAL A 223 1.66 -8.74 5.43
N GLN A 224 0.63 -7.90 5.38
CA GLN A 224 0.28 -7.02 6.49
C GLN A 224 -1.22 -7.03 6.75
N CYS A 225 -1.64 -7.00 8.03
CA CYS A 225 -3.04 -6.86 8.39
C CYS A 225 -3.66 -5.62 7.73
N MET A 226 -4.85 -5.77 7.17
CA MET A 226 -5.63 -4.65 6.66
C MET A 226 -6.05 -3.72 7.79
N VAL A 227 -6.02 -2.44 7.49
CA VAL A 227 -6.67 -1.36 8.24
C VAL A 227 -7.55 -0.61 7.24
N PHE A 228 -8.74 -0.22 7.68
CA PHE A 228 -9.78 0.32 6.80
C PHE A 228 -10.02 1.80 7.07
N GLY A 229 -9.67 2.64 6.10
CA GLY A 229 -10.00 4.07 6.10
C GLY A 229 -11.45 4.36 5.69
N ASN A 230 -12.23 3.35 5.30
CA ASN A 230 -13.58 3.46 4.73
C ASN A 230 -14.68 2.82 5.62
N MET A 231 -14.50 2.83 6.94
CA MET A 231 -15.50 2.36 7.91
C MET A 231 -16.44 3.49 8.41
N GLY A 232 -16.58 4.57 7.63
CA GLY A 232 -17.37 5.74 8.01
C GLY A 232 -16.52 6.98 8.29
N ASN A 233 -17.15 8.03 8.83
CA ASN A 233 -16.57 9.37 8.91
C ASN A 233 -15.53 9.56 10.04
N THR A 234 -15.34 8.53 10.88
CA THR A 234 -14.26 8.45 11.88
C THR A 234 -13.05 7.67 11.35
N SER A 235 -13.06 7.33 10.06
CA SER A 235 -11.97 6.63 9.37
C SER A 235 -11.56 7.42 8.12
N GLY A 236 -10.32 7.26 7.70
CA GLY A 236 -9.81 7.88 6.49
C GLY A 236 -8.40 7.44 6.17
N THR A 237 -7.87 7.88 5.04
CA THR A 237 -6.51 7.56 4.61
C THR A 237 -5.83 8.83 4.12
N GLY A 238 -4.52 8.90 4.26
CA GLY A 238 -3.76 10.05 3.79
C GLY A 238 -2.33 9.73 3.40
N VAL A 239 -1.76 10.66 2.67
CA VAL A 239 -0.35 10.69 2.28
C VAL A 239 0.22 12.05 2.62
N LEU A 240 1.42 12.11 3.17
CA LEU A 240 2.06 13.38 3.46
C LEU A 240 3.57 13.32 3.36
N PHE A 241 4.14 14.50 3.17
CA PHE A 241 5.55 14.80 3.37
C PHE A 241 5.70 15.60 4.66
N THR A 242 6.72 15.30 5.46
CA THR A 242 6.99 16.01 6.72
C THR A 242 7.42 17.47 6.51
N ARG A 243 7.89 17.79 5.30
CA ARG A 243 8.17 19.15 4.81
C ARG A 243 7.70 19.26 3.36
N ASN A 244 7.41 20.47 2.89
CA ASN A 244 6.96 20.69 1.51
C ASN A 244 8.03 20.19 0.50
N PRO A 245 7.73 19.21 -0.38
CA PRO A 245 8.70 18.62 -1.28
C PRO A 245 9.14 19.57 -2.42
N SER A 246 8.34 20.61 -2.70
CA SER A 246 8.59 21.58 -3.77
C SER A 246 9.39 22.78 -3.30
N THR A 247 9.03 23.35 -2.14
CA THR A 247 9.67 24.57 -1.61
C THR A 247 10.71 24.27 -0.54
N GLY A 248 10.59 23.16 0.18
CA GLY A 248 11.38 22.81 1.36
C GLY A 248 10.88 23.45 2.66
N GLU A 249 9.73 24.15 2.65
CA GLU A 249 9.13 24.71 3.86
C GLU A 249 8.84 23.64 4.91
N LYS A 250 9.21 23.90 6.17
CA LYS A 250 8.93 23.00 7.31
C LYS A 250 7.47 23.11 7.74
N LYS A 251 6.59 22.55 6.92
CA LYS A 251 5.16 22.39 7.16
C LYS A 251 4.74 21.04 6.60
N LEU A 252 3.92 20.29 7.35
CA LEU A 252 3.33 19.05 6.86
C LEU A 252 2.56 19.35 5.57
N TYR A 253 2.87 18.61 4.52
CA TYR A 253 2.33 18.83 3.19
C TYR A 253 1.75 17.51 2.69
N GLY A 254 0.44 17.45 2.51
CA GLY A 254 -0.21 16.21 2.15
C GLY A 254 -1.71 16.34 2.03
N GLU A 255 -2.32 15.20 1.80
CA GLU A 255 -3.72 15.04 1.45
C GLU A 255 -4.35 13.96 2.32
N PHE A 256 -5.63 14.14 2.62
CA PHE A 256 -6.44 13.21 3.42
C PHE A 256 -7.80 13.01 2.77
N LEU A 257 -8.33 11.79 2.84
CA LEU A 257 -9.68 11.46 2.42
C LEU A 257 -10.43 10.77 3.56
N VAL A 258 -11.52 11.40 4.01
CA VAL A 258 -12.45 10.80 4.96
C VAL A 258 -13.24 9.68 4.27
N ASN A 259 -13.40 8.55 4.97
CA ASN A 259 -14.17 7.40 4.53
C ASN A 259 -13.73 6.86 3.15
N ALA A 260 -12.44 6.58 3.00
CA ALA A 260 -11.80 6.17 1.74
C ALA A 260 -10.68 5.14 1.96
N GLN A 261 -10.29 4.42 0.90
CA GLN A 261 -9.07 3.59 0.90
C GLN A 261 -7.95 4.27 0.12
N GLY A 262 -6.69 3.83 0.34
CA GLY A 262 -5.52 4.43 -0.30
C GLY A 262 -5.58 4.43 -1.83
N GLU A 263 -6.30 3.48 -2.43
CA GLU A 263 -6.58 3.44 -3.87
C GLU A 263 -7.33 4.70 -4.35
N ASP A 264 -8.30 5.20 -3.58
CA ASP A 264 -9.10 6.37 -3.97
C ASP A 264 -8.25 7.65 -3.99
N VAL A 265 -7.20 7.72 -3.16
CA VAL A 265 -6.21 8.81 -3.17
C VAL A 265 -5.37 8.76 -4.45
N VAL A 266 -4.95 7.56 -4.88
CA VAL A 266 -4.08 7.39 -6.06
C VAL A 266 -4.85 7.53 -7.37
N ALA A 267 -6.09 7.03 -7.42
CA ALA A 267 -6.92 7.04 -8.62
C ALA A 267 -7.51 8.42 -8.95
N GLY A 268 -7.50 9.37 -8.00
CA GLY A 268 -8.05 10.71 -8.20
C GLY A 268 -9.57 10.73 -8.41
N ILE A 269 -10.27 9.66 -8.02
CA ILE A 269 -11.73 9.54 -8.15
C ILE A 269 -12.44 10.53 -7.22
N ARG A 270 -11.83 10.82 -6.06
CA ARG A 270 -12.30 11.81 -5.10
C ARG A 270 -11.29 12.94 -4.99
N THR A 271 -11.78 14.17 -4.90
CA THR A 271 -10.93 15.34 -4.61
C THR A 271 -10.36 15.20 -3.20
N PRO A 272 -9.02 15.10 -3.03
CA PRO A 272 -8.39 15.05 -1.73
C PRO A 272 -8.64 16.33 -0.93
N GLU A 273 -8.73 16.19 0.39
CA GLU A 273 -8.82 17.31 1.32
C GLU A 273 -7.44 17.61 1.91
N ASP A 274 -7.21 18.84 2.36
CA ASP A 274 -5.99 19.19 3.09
C ASP A 274 -5.90 18.42 4.43
N LEU A 275 -4.69 18.25 4.96
CA LEU A 275 -4.47 17.64 6.28
C LEU A 275 -5.21 18.36 7.43
N ASP A 276 -5.60 19.62 7.24
CA ASP A 276 -6.45 20.36 8.18
C ASP A 276 -7.81 19.67 8.38
N ALA A 277 -8.36 19.02 7.35
CA ALA A 277 -9.61 18.25 7.47
C ALA A 277 -9.47 17.09 8.46
N MET A 278 -8.31 16.40 8.46
CA MET A 278 -8.02 15.34 9.43
C MET A 278 -7.98 15.89 10.86
N ARG A 279 -7.37 17.06 11.07
CA ARG A 279 -7.34 17.72 12.40
C ARG A 279 -8.74 17.99 12.92
N ASP A 280 -9.64 18.44 12.05
CA ASP A 280 -10.99 18.82 12.44
C ASP A 280 -11.89 17.60 12.71
N HIS A 281 -11.73 16.52 11.94
CA HIS A 281 -12.55 15.30 12.06
C HIS A 281 -12.01 14.29 13.09
N MET A 282 -10.68 14.19 13.21
CA MET A 282 -9.96 13.15 13.97
C MET A 282 -8.77 13.76 14.74
N PRO A 283 -9.02 14.70 15.68
CA PRO A 283 -7.97 15.49 16.32
C PRO A 283 -6.93 14.67 17.10
N GLU A 284 -7.36 13.58 17.74
CA GLU A 284 -6.46 12.68 18.47
C GLU A 284 -5.49 11.98 17.51
N ALA A 285 -6.01 11.40 16.41
CA ALA A 285 -5.19 10.76 15.39
C ALA A 285 -4.27 11.76 14.68
N TYR A 286 -4.72 13.02 14.47
CA TYR A 286 -3.87 14.07 13.90
C TYR A 286 -2.73 14.45 14.84
N THR A 287 -2.99 14.53 16.14
CA THR A 287 -1.95 14.81 17.15
C THR A 287 -0.91 13.69 17.16
N GLU A 288 -1.34 12.43 17.20
CA GLU A 288 -0.43 11.27 17.11
C GLU A 288 0.36 11.27 15.78
N LEU A 289 -0.26 11.69 14.67
CA LEU A 289 0.41 11.79 13.38
C LEU A 289 1.54 12.83 13.38
N VAL A 290 1.30 14.00 13.97
CA VAL A 290 2.33 15.05 14.11
C VAL A 290 3.50 14.54 14.94
N GLU A 291 3.23 13.90 16.07
CA GLU A 291 4.27 13.27 16.91
C GLU A 291 5.06 12.20 16.14
N ASN A 292 4.37 11.33 15.41
CA ASN A 292 5.00 10.31 14.57
C ASN A 292 5.86 10.91 13.46
N CYS A 293 5.46 12.04 12.87
CA CYS A 293 6.27 12.75 11.87
C CYS A 293 7.59 13.27 12.47
N GLU A 294 7.54 13.84 13.68
CA GLU A 294 8.73 14.31 14.39
C GLU A 294 9.67 13.16 14.79
N ILE A 295 9.10 12.05 15.28
CA ILE A 295 9.86 10.82 15.57
C ILE A 295 10.57 10.33 14.31
N LEU A 296 9.87 10.28 13.18
CA LEU A 296 10.42 9.81 11.91
C LEU A 296 11.53 10.72 11.38
N GLU A 297 11.35 12.05 11.36
CA GLU A 297 12.42 12.98 10.95
C GLU A 297 13.64 12.87 11.88
N SER A 298 13.40 12.76 13.19
CA SER A 298 14.48 12.65 14.17
C SER A 298 15.22 11.32 14.09
N HIS A 299 14.53 10.23 13.77
CA HIS A 299 15.12 8.91 13.64
C HIS A 299 15.89 8.75 12.34
N TYR A 300 15.23 9.05 11.20
CA TYR A 300 15.82 8.89 9.87
C TYR A 300 16.76 10.02 9.47
N LYS A 301 16.72 11.16 10.18
CA LYS A 301 17.50 12.36 9.86
C LYS A 301 17.25 12.86 8.44
N GLU A 302 15.99 12.78 8.03
CA GLU A 302 15.55 13.01 6.66
C GLU A 302 14.08 13.43 6.63
N MET A 303 13.68 14.21 5.61
CA MET A 303 12.27 14.48 5.33
C MET A 303 11.62 13.21 4.78
N MET A 304 10.44 12.89 5.33
CA MET A 304 9.78 11.61 5.11
C MET A 304 8.51 11.78 4.29
N ASP A 305 8.31 10.86 3.35
CA ASP A 305 7.06 10.59 2.64
C ASP A 305 6.37 9.41 3.33
N ILE A 306 5.14 9.64 3.82
CA ILE A 306 4.42 8.79 4.76
C ILE A 306 3.03 8.48 4.20
N GLU A 307 2.66 7.20 4.24
CA GLU A 307 1.29 6.72 4.02
C GLU A 307 0.70 6.31 5.38
N PHE A 308 -0.51 6.76 5.69
CA PHE A 308 -1.21 6.44 6.93
C PHE A 308 -2.69 6.19 6.72
N THR A 309 -3.31 5.50 7.67
CA THR A 309 -4.76 5.28 7.70
C THR A 309 -5.25 5.47 9.13
N VAL A 310 -6.40 6.13 9.27
CA VAL A 310 -7.14 6.19 10.50
C VAL A 310 -8.32 5.23 10.40
N GLN A 311 -8.43 4.30 11.33
CA GLN A 311 -9.57 3.40 11.45
C GLN A 311 -10.26 3.66 12.79
N GLU A 312 -11.49 4.17 12.74
CA GLU A 312 -12.30 4.47 13.92
C GLU A 312 -11.51 5.28 14.98
N ASN A 313 -10.95 6.42 14.55
CA ASN A 313 -10.09 7.34 15.32
C ASN A 313 -8.70 6.81 15.73
N ARG A 314 -8.35 5.57 15.38
CA ARG A 314 -7.00 5.03 15.63
C ARG A 314 -6.08 5.22 14.43
N LEU A 315 -4.95 5.89 14.63
CA LEU A 315 -3.92 6.06 13.59
C LEU A 315 -3.11 4.78 13.36
N TRP A 316 -2.79 4.53 12.10
CA TRP A 316 -1.89 3.48 11.66
C TRP A 316 -0.92 3.99 10.60
N MET A 317 0.37 3.73 10.82
CA MET A 317 1.46 4.06 9.91
C MET A 317 1.67 2.90 8.92
N LEU A 318 1.39 3.12 7.64
CA LEU A 318 1.40 2.07 6.61
C LEU A 318 2.69 2.00 5.82
N GLN A 319 3.37 3.13 5.66
CA GLN A 319 4.63 3.21 4.95
C GLN A 319 5.36 4.50 5.34
N CYS A 320 6.68 4.43 5.39
CA CYS A 320 7.50 5.63 5.32
C CYS A 320 8.67 5.38 4.36
N ARG A 321 9.17 6.45 3.74
CA ARG A 321 10.41 6.45 2.95
C ARG A 321 10.98 7.87 2.91
N SER A 322 12.24 8.00 2.50
CA SER A 322 12.81 9.32 2.20
C SER A 322 11.99 9.99 1.11
N GLY A 323 11.47 11.19 1.39
CA GLY A 323 10.57 11.88 0.48
C GLY A 323 11.32 12.44 -0.73
N LYS A 324 10.81 12.17 -1.93
CA LYS A 324 11.28 12.81 -3.17
C LYS A 324 10.97 14.30 -3.11
N ARG A 325 11.85 15.11 -3.70
CA ARG A 325 11.80 16.58 -3.59
C ARG A 325 12.49 17.24 -4.78
N THR A 326 12.22 18.53 -4.97
CA THR A 326 12.90 19.36 -5.98
C THR A 326 14.31 19.75 -5.51
N GLY A 327 15.13 20.28 -6.42
CA GLY A 327 16.42 20.85 -6.07
C GLY A 327 16.34 21.93 -5.01
N THR A 328 15.39 22.86 -5.15
CA THR A 328 15.10 23.92 -4.18
C THR A 328 14.73 23.34 -2.82
N GLY A 329 13.81 22.37 -2.80
CA GLY A 329 13.39 21.68 -1.59
C GLY A 329 14.55 20.96 -0.90
N ALA A 330 15.40 20.25 -1.66
CA ALA A 330 16.53 19.51 -1.13
C ALA A 330 17.53 20.43 -0.40
N VAL A 331 17.91 21.55 -1.03
CA VAL A 331 18.87 22.50 -0.45
C VAL A 331 18.28 23.16 0.80
N LYS A 332 17.03 23.64 0.74
CA LYS A 332 16.37 24.26 1.89
C LYS A 332 16.26 23.30 3.07
N ILE A 333 15.79 22.07 2.83
CA ILE A 333 15.63 21.06 3.89
C ILE A 333 16.99 20.73 4.53
N ALA A 334 18.03 20.52 3.72
CA ALA A 334 19.37 20.21 4.23
C ALA A 334 19.94 21.34 5.11
N VAL A 335 19.76 22.60 4.70
CA VAL A 335 20.19 23.77 5.48
C VAL A 335 19.38 23.90 6.77
N ASP A 336 18.06 23.77 6.69
CA ASP A 336 17.17 23.88 7.85
C ASP A 336 17.48 22.78 8.88
N MET A 337 17.68 21.52 8.46
CA MET A 337 18.02 20.43 9.36
C MET A 337 19.38 20.59 10.04
N VAL A 338 20.35 21.29 9.42
CA VAL A 338 21.61 21.67 10.09
C VAL A 338 21.36 22.76 11.13
N ASN A 339 20.56 23.77 10.80
CA ASN A 339 20.23 24.86 11.72
C ASN A 339 19.41 24.36 12.93
N GLU A 340 18.57 23.36 12.72
CA GLU A 340 17.81 22.65 13.75
C GLU A 340 18.67 21.65 14.56
N ALA A 341 19.96 21.50 14.21
CA ALA A 341 20.89 20.53 14.80
C ALA A 341 20.40 19.06 14.70
N LEU A 342 19.53 18.75 13.73
CA LEU A 342 19.12 17.39 13.41
C LEU A 342 20.26 16.61 12.74
N VAL A 343 21.02 17.28 11.87
CA VAL A 343 22.14 16.70 11.12
C VAL A 343 23.38 17.58 11.13
N ASP A 344 24.54 16.97 10.91
CA ASP A 344 25.78 17.71 10.69
C ASP A 344 25.96 18.12 9.21
N ARG A 345 26.93 18.99 8.94
CA ARG A 345 27.19 19.45 7.56
C ARG A 345 27.58 18.32 6.62
N ASN A 346 28.27 17.28 7.11
CA ASN A 346 28.69 16.15 6.27
C ASN A 346 27.49 15.32 5.81
N THR A 347 26.49 15.17 6.67
CA THR A 347 25.22 14.51 6.35
C THR A 347 24.40 15.37 5.40
N ALA A 348 24.30 16.68 5.66
CA ALA A 348 23.56 17.63 4.83
C ALA A 348 24.02 17.63 3.36
N ILE A 349 25.33 17.51 3.11
CA ILE A 349 25.89 17.42 1.75
C ILE A 349 25.34 16.18 1.00
N LYS A 350 25.06 15.08 1.70
CA LYS A 350 24.53 13.84 1.10
C LYS A 350 23.03 13.90 0.82
N MET A 351 22.31 14.85 1.43
CA MET A 351 20.87 15.05 1.21
C MET A 351 20.58 15.76 -0.13
N VAL A 352 21.59 16.37 -0.74
CA VAL A 352 21.49 17.06 -2.02
C VAL A 352 22.19 16.23 -3.10
N GLU A 353 21.42 15.45 -3.84
CA GLU A 353 21.90 14.67 -4.98
C GLU A 353 22.45 15.57 -6.11
N PRO A 354 23.38 15.09 -6.95
CA PRO A 354 23.88 15.86 -8.09
C PRO A 354 22.76 16.37 -9.03
N GLY A 355 21.72 15.55 -9.23
CA GLY A 355 20.56 15.94 -10.04
C GLY A 355 19.70 17.06 -9.42
N HIS A 356 19.69 17.17 -8.08
CA HIS A 356 19.04 18.29 -7.40
C HIS A 356 19.76 19.61 -7.69
N LEU A 357 21.10 19.60 -7.72
CA LEU A 357 21.87 20.80 -8.02
C LEU A 357 21.72 21.21 -9.48
N ASP A 358 21.72 20.26 -10.41
CA ASP A 358 21.51 20.53 -11.84
C ASP A 358 20.20 21.28 -12.10
N GLN A 359 19.10 20.92 -11.42
CA GLN A 359 17.84 21.64 -11.51
C GLN A 359 17.93 23.13 -11.17
N LEU A 360 18.84 23.51 -10.25
CA LEU A 360 19.06 24.89 -9.83
C LEU A 360 19.98 25.67 -10.77
N LEU A 361 20.72 24.97 -11.64
CA LEU A 361 21.66 25.57 -12.60
C LEU A 361 21.01 25.91 -13.94
N HIS A 362 19.79 25.42 -14.19
CA HIS A 362 19.05 25.65 -15.42
C HIS A 362 17.71 26.34 -15.15
N PRO A 363 17.21 27.19 -16.07
CA PRO A 363 15.84 27.69 -16.00
C PRO A 363 14.84 26.52 -15.93
N GLN A 364 13.91 26.59 -15.00
CA GLN A 364 12.81 25.63 -14.86
C GLN A 364 11.53 26.24 -15.40
N ASP A 365 10.74 25.46 -16.13
CA ASP A 365 9.38 25.86 -16.50
C ASP A 365 8.52 25.88 -15.23
N ILE A 366 8.25 27.08 -14.72
CA ILE A 366 7.29 27.29 -13.64
C ILE A 366 5.92 27.20 -14.31
N PHE A 367 5.27 26.03 -14.23
CA PHE A 367 3.83 25.96 -14.51
C PHE A 367 3.12 26.76 -13.42
N ALA A 368 2.64 27.95 -13.82
CA ALA A 368 1.86 28.87 -12.99
C ALA A 368 0.41 28.40 -12.85
#